data_AF-K5VGJ0-F1
#
_entry.id   AF-K5VGJ0-F1
#
_cell.length_a   1.000
_cell.length_b   1.000
_cell.length_c   1.000
_cell.angle_alpha   90.00
_cell.angle_beta   90.00
_cell.angle_gamma   90.00
#
_symmetry.space_group_name_H-M   'P 1'
#
loop_
_entity.id
_entity.type
_entity.pdbx_description
1 polymer ?
#
loop_
_entity_poly.entity_id
_entity_poly.type
_entity_poly.pdbx_seq_one_letter_code
_entity_poly.pdbx_strand_id
1 'polypeptide(L)'
;MVFVPSLLLFALSASAAPMLNKRIDQVTADSTTKWEAACTAAGGGTQCNNIAVQQCFPSLLAAAGPCDQQNAADAMVDLAKQLNNDADMITFAQIFAQQPRNSPTSQMVPYCQQAPKNAELTGAFQCQFSGTSATEFVGGVAVGGAGTIPFGQTQAVNPRGSCPANPNGPVPDGEQLTDITSDPGNVGTGAASSGSGSGSASSSAAAAAPPPSATSAAAATASAAPTTVDNSGSGGNAAPASASASAAAPPPPPATTSTAAAAASSSSTSSSGDFQLQNGKDAQKL
;
A
#
# COMPACT_ATOMS: atom_id res chain seq x y z
N MET A 1 42.56 -15.16 -64.73
CA MET A 1 41.47 -14.70 -63.87
C MET A 1 41.49 -15.56 -62.61
N VAL A 2 41.86 -14.98 -61.47
CA VAL A 2 41.91 -15.67 -60.17
C VAL A 2 40.84 -15.04 -59.30
N PHE A 3 39.91 -15.86 -58.81
CA PHE A 3 38.80 -15.46 -57.95
C PHE A 3 39.20 -15.71 -56.49
N VAL A 4 39.18 -14.66 -55.65
CA VAL A 4 39.46 -14.74 -54.21
C VAL A 4 38.13 -14.61 -53.46
N PRO A 5 37.71 -15.57 -52.63
CA PRO A 5 36.48 -15.47 -51.85
C PRO A 5 36.78 -14.79 -50.50
N SER A 6 36.09 -13.68 -50.23
CA SER A 6 36.10 -13.01 -48.92
C SER A 6 35.24 -13.79 -47.92
N LEU A 7 35.89 -14.36 -46.91
CA LEU A 7 35.25 -15.01 -45.77
C LEU A 7 34.83 -13.93 -44.74
N LEU A 8 33.53 -13.73 -44.53
CA LEU A 8 33.00 -12.87 -43.46
C LEU A 8 33.09 -13.60 -42.11
N LEU A 9 33.86 -13.06 -41.17
CA LEU A 9 33.87 -13.45 -39.76
C LEU A 9 32.82 -12.63 -39.00
N PHE A 10 31.72 -13.25 -38.57
CA PHE A 10 30.81 -12.68 -37.57
C PHE A 10 31.29 -13.08 -36.18
N ALA A 11 31.89 -12.14 -35.45
CA ALA A 11 32.21 -12.31 -34.04
C ALA A 11 30.92 -12.16 -33.22
N LEU A 12 30.41 -13.26 -32.65
CA LEU A 12 29.37 -13.22 -31.64
C LEU A 12 29.97 -12.72 -30.33
N SER A 13 29.77 -11.45 -30.02
CA SER A 13 30.02 -10.90 -28.70
C SER A 13 28.95 -11.39 -27.74
N ALA A 14 29.24 -12.45 -26.98
CA ALA A 14 28.45 -12.83 -25.82
C ALA A 14 28.66 -11.75 -24.73
N SER A 15 27.87 -10.68 -24.77
CA SER A 15 27.75 -9.77 -23.65
C SER A 15 27.12 -10.54 -22.51
N ALA A 16 27.92 -10.87 -21.48
CA ALA A 16 27.41 -11.30 -20.19
C ALA A 16 26.46 -10.20 -19.72
N ALA A 17 25.16 -10.43 -19.86
CA ALA A 17 24.16 -9.58 -19.26
C ALA A 17 24.51 -9.54 -17.76
N PRO A 18 24.66 -8.35 -17.16
CA PRO A 18 24.91 -8.27 -15.74
C PRO A 18 23.82 -9.10 -15.07
N MET A 19 24.23 -10.12 -14.32
CA MET A 19 23.35 -10.83 -13.42
C MET A 19 22.74 -9.75 -12.54
N LEU A 20 21.50 -9.34 -12.84
CA LEU A 20 20.69 -8.54 -11.94
C LEU A 20 20.65 -9.38 -10.68
N ASN A 21 21.53 -9.06 -9.73
CA ASN A 21 21.38 -9.56 -8.38
C ASN A 21 19.97 -9.13 -8.02
N LYS A 22 19.08 -10.12 -7.91
CA LYS A 22 17.73 -9.98 -7.41
C LYS A 22 17.90 -9.51 -5.97
N ARG A 23 18.09 -8.20 -5.78
CA ARG A 23 18.64 -7.66 -4.51
C ARG A 23 17.62 -7.73 -3.38
N ILE A 24 16.34 -7.82 -3.73
CA ILE A 24 15.26 -8.27 -2.87
C ILE A 24 14.50 -9.31 -3.72
N ASP A 25 14.34 -10.53 -3.21
CA ASP A 25 13.81 -11.70 -3.92
C ASP A 25 12.28 -11.59 -4.15
N GLN A 26 11.84 -10.50 -4.79
CA GLN A 26 10.44 -10.11 -4.86
C GLN A 26 9.76 -10.67 -6.12
N VAL A 27 8.71 -11.45 -5.92
CA VAL A 27 7.72 -11.74 -6.96
C VAL A 27 6.62 -10.68 -6.86
N THR A 28 6.87 -9.50 -7.42
CA THR A 28 5.93 -8.36 -7.36
C THR A 28 4.55 -8.69 -7.92
N ALA A 29 4.47 -9.66 -8.84
CA ALA A 29 3.21 -10.15 -9.40
C ALA A 29 2.29 -10.80 -8.35
N ASP A 30 2.85 -11.38 -7.28
CA ASP A 30 2.05 -12.10 -6.29
C ASP A 30 1.28 -11.17 -5.34
N SER A 31 1.70 -9.88 -5.28
CA SER A 31 1.06 -8.86 -4.42
C SER A 31 -0.41 -8.61 -4.75
N THR A 32 -0.83 -8.88 -5.99
CA THR A 32 -2.20 -8.67 -6.45
C THR A 32 -3.00 -9.95 -6.58
N THR A 33 -2.41 -11.13 -6.39
CA THR A 33 -3.09 -12.41 -6.68
C THR A 33 -4.38 -12.58 -5.88
N LYS A 34 -4.37 -12.24 -4.59
CA LYS A 34 -5.57 -12.30 -3.74
C LYS A 34 -6.65 -11.31 -4.19
N TRP A 35 -6.25 -10.10 -4.59
CA TRP A 35 -7.18 -9.10 -5.11
C TRP A 35 -7.77 -9.51 -6.47
N GLU A 36 -6.96 -10.03 -7.40
CA GLU A 36 -7.43 -10.49 -8.70
C GLU A 36 -8.45 -11.64 -8.55
N ALA A 37 -8.22 -12.54 -7.60
CA ALA A 37 -9.15 -13.62 -7.28
C ALA A 37 -10.48 -13.06 -6.74
N ALA A 38 -10.45 -12.14 -5.78
CA ALA A 38 -11.64 -11.47 -5.25
C ALA A 38 -12.39 -10.70 -6.36
N CYS A 39 -11.65 -9.95 -7.19
CA CYS A 39 -12.21 -9.21 -8.31
C CYS A 39 -12.88 -10.11 -9.35
N THR A 40 -12.28 -11.26 -9.65
CA THR A 40 -12.88 -12.26 -10.55
C THR A 40 -14.15 -12.83 -9.95
N ALA A 41 -14.14 -13.17 -8.65
CA ALA A 41 -15.32 -13.67 -7.94
C ALA A 41 -16.46 -12.63 -7.89
N ALA A 42 -16.13 -11.34 -7.78
CA ALA A 42 -17.06 -10.22 -7.84
C ALA A 42 -17.56 -9.89 -9.26
N GLY A 43 -17.08 -10.60 -10.29
CA GLY A 43 -17.53 -10.44 -11.68
C GLY A 43 -16.81 -9.34 -12.48
N GLY A 44 -15.64 -8.88 -12.03
CA GLY A 44 -14.89 -7.78 -12.69
C GLY A 44 -14.25 -8.12 -14.04
N GLY A 45 -14.15 -9.42 -14.38
CA GLY A 45 -13.68 -9.88 -15.68
C GLY A 45 -12.32 -9.31 -16.09
N THR A 46 -12.23 -8.74 -17.28
CA THR A 46 -10.97 -8.20 -17.84
C THR A 46 -10.47 -6.94 -17.12
N GLN A 47 -11.32 -6.23 -16.39
CA GLN A 47 -10.91 -5.03 -15.64
C GLN A 47 -9.95 -5.39 -14.51
N CYS A 48 -10.13 -6.56 -13.88
CA CYS A 48 -9.24 -7.06 -12.83
C CYS A 48 -7.80 -7.13 -13.35
N ASN A 49 -7.60 -7.83 -14.46
CA ASN A 49 -6.26 -7.99 -15.03
C ASN A 49 -5.69 -6.67 -15.54
N ASN A 50 -6.51 -5.78 -16.12
CA ASN A 50 -6.02 -4.47 -16.57
C ASN A 50 -5.42 -3.67 -15.40
N ILE A 51 -6.14 -3.57 -14.28
CA ILE A 51 -5.65 -2.84 -13.10
C ILE A 51 -4.39 -3.51 -12.52
N ALA A 52 -4.43 -4.82 -12.28
CA ALA A 52 -3.30 -5.54 -11.70
C ALA A 52 -2.02 -5.43 -12.56
N VAL A 53 -2.16 -5.61 -13.87
CA VAL A 53 -1.03 -5.67 -14.79
C VAL A 53 -0.52 -4.30 -15.19
N GLN A 54 -1.41 -3.35 -15.47
CA GLN A 54 -1.04 -2.04 -16.03
C GLN A 54 -0.81 -0.97 -14.96
N GLN A 55 -1.34 -1.14 -13.74
CA GLN A 55 -1.26 -0.13 -12.69
C GLN A 55 -0.52 -0.67 -11.47
N CYS A 56 -0.95 -1.83 -10.93
CA CYS A 56 -0.37 -2.36 -9.70
C CYS A 56 1.08 -2.81 -9.89
N PHE A 57 1.37 -3.65 -10.89
CA PHE A 57 2.72 -4.16 -11.10
C PHE A 57 3.76 -3.05 -11.34
N PRO A 58 3.55 -2.08 -12.25
CA PRO A 58 4.49 -0.98 -12.45
C PRO A 58 4.70 -0.13 -11.19
N SER A 59 3.67 0.02 -10.36
CA SER A 59 3.75 0.82 -9.13
C SER A 59 4.70 0.23 -8.06
N LEU A 60 4.92 -1.08 -8.09
CA LEU A 60 5.84 -1.77 -7.18
C LEU A 60 7.28 -1.82 -7.68
N LEU A 61 7.51 -1.44 -8.94
CA LEU A 61 8.85 -1.37 -9.51
C LEU A 61 9.64 -0.20 -8.91
N ALA A 62 10.96 -0.32 -8.99
CA ALA A 62 11.91 0.67 -8.49
C ALA A 62 11.72 2.08 -9.07
N ALA A 63 11.20 2.17 -10.29
CA ALA A 63 11.06 3.42 -11.04
C ALA A 63 9.75 4.17 -10.78
N ALA A 64 8.79 3.56 -10.10
CA ALA A 64 7.50 4.20 -9.87
C ALA A 64 7.64 5.42 -8.95
N GLY A 65 6.83 6.44 -9.22
CA GLY A 65 6.73 7.63 -8.40
C GLY A 65 6.19 7.32 -7.00
N PRO A 66 6.39 8.22 -6.01
CA PRO A 66 5.97 7.99 -4.63
C PRO A 66 4.47 7.70 -4.44
N CYS A 67 3.61 8.16 -5.35
CA CYS A 67 2.15 8.01 -5.26
C CYS A 67 1.54 6.99 -6.22
N ASP A 68 2.33 6.36 -7.10
CA ASP A 68 1.78 5.48 -8.14
C ASP A 68 1.07 4.26 -7.53
N GLN A 69 1.59 3.74 -6.42
CA GLN A 69 1.00 2.60 -5.72
C GLN A 69 -0.33 2.95 -5.07
N GLN A 70 -0.42 4.14 -4.46
CA GLN A 70 -1.67 4.64 -3.89
C GLN A 70 -2.71 4.85 -5.00
N ASN A 71 -2.32 5.41 -6.14
CA ASN A 71 -3.22 5.58 -7.29
C ASN A 71 -3.73 4.24 -7.84
N ALA A 72 -2.87 3.22 -7.90
CA ALA A 72 -3.28 1.88 -8.29
C ALA A 72 -4.24 1.24 -7.26
N ALA A 73 -3.97 1.39 -5.96
CA ALA A 73 -4.88 0.96 -4.91
C ALA A 73 -6.23 1.69 -4.98
N ASP A 74 -6.23 2.99 -5.28
CA ASP A 74 -7.44 3.78 -5.51
C ASP A 74 -8.27 3.21 -6.67
N ALA A 75 -7.64 2.82 -7.78
CA ALA A 75 -8.33 2.16 -8.89
C ALA A 75 -8.89 0.78 -8.51
N MET A 76 -8.19 0.02 -7.66
CA MET A 76 -8.69 -1.24 -7.12
C MET A 76 -9.97 -1.04 -6.28
N VAL A 77 -9.99 -0.02 -5.41
CA VAL A 77 -11.17 0.34 -4.60
C VAL A 77 -12.31 0.89 -5.48
N ASP A 78 -12.00 1.72 -6.48
CA ASP A 78 -13.00 2.23 -7.43
C ASP A 78 -13.72 1.09 -8.15
N LEU A 79 -12.98 0.06 -8.59
CA LEU A 79 -13.57 -1.11 -9.23
C LEU A 79 -14.39 -1.93 -8.22
N ALA A 80 -13.90 -2.12 -7.00
CA ALA A 80 -14.64 -2.82 -5.96
C ALA A 80 -16.01 -2.17 -5.69
N LYS A 81 -16.06 -0.83 -5.65
CA LYS A 81 -17.31 -0.07 -5.49
C LYS A 81 -18.28 -0.27 -6.66
N GLN A 82 -17.77 -0.40 -7.89
CA GLN A 82 -18.59 -0.72 -9.07
C GLN A 82 -19.14 -2.14 -9.00
N LEU A 83 -18.37 -3.08 -8.43
CA LEU A 83 -18.73 -4.48 -8.25
C LEU A 83 -19.42 -4.73 -6.91
N ASN A 84 -20.40 -3.88 -6.58
CA ASN A 84 -21.26 -4.01 -5.40
C ASN A 84 -20.53 -3.83 -4.05
N ASN A 85 -19.49 -3.00 -3.99
CA ASN A 85 -18.69 -2.75 -2.79
C ASN A 85 -18.12 -4.04 -2.18
N ASP A 86 -17.53 -4.89 -3.02
CA ASP A 86 -16.94 -6.15 -2.58
C ASP A 86 -15.90 -5.92 -1.48
N ALA A 87 -16.13 -6.50 -0.30
CA ALA A 87 -15.33 -6.25 0.89
C ALA A 87 -13.92 -6.82 0.75
N ASP A 88 -13.78 -8.00 0.16
CA ASP A 88 -12.48 -8.65 -0.03
C ASP A 88 -11.61 -7.84 -1.00
N MET A 89 -12.19 -7.33 -2.09
CA MET A 89 -11.48 -6.43 -3.00
C MET A 89 -10.99 -5.16 -2.29
N ILE A 90 -11.82 -4.55 -1.43
CA ILE A 90 -11.42 -3.35 -0.67
C ILE A 90 -10.30 -3.69 0.32
N THR A 91 -10.43 -4.79 1.07
CA THR A 91 -9.40 -5.24 2.01
C THR A 91 -8.08 -5.54 1.32
N PHE A 92 -8.09 -6.23 0.18
CA PHE A 92 -6.85 -6.50 -0.54
C PHE A 92 -6.27 -5.25 -1.22
N ALA A 93 -7.10 -4.27 -1.61
CA ALA A 93 -6.61 -2.97 -2.07
C ALA A 93 -5.93 -2.18 -0.95
N GLN A 94 -6.48 -2.24 0.27
CA GLN A 94 -5.87 -1.65 1.46
C GLN A 94 -4.53 -2.29 1.83
N ILE A 95 -4.42 -3.62 1.74
CA ILE A 95 -3.15 -4.33 1.93
C ILE A 95 -2.17 -3.97 0.79
N PHE A 96 -2.64 -3.93 -0.46
CA PHE A 96 -1.81 -3.56 -1.59
C PHE A 96 -1.24 -2.14 -1.47
N ALA A 97 -2.01 -1.16 -1.00
CA ALA A 97 -1.52 0.20 -0.73
C ALA A 97 -0.36 0.23 0.28
N GLN A 98 -0.27 -0.80 1.11
CA GLN A 98 0.73 -0.95 2.16
C GLN A 98 1.87 -1.88 1.76
N GLN A 99 1.79 -2.54 0.61
CA GLN A 99 2.82 -3.47 0.15
C GLN A 99 4.17 -2.74 0.03
N PRO A 100 5.26 -3.27 0.58
CA PRO A 100 6.58 -2.67 0.42
C PRO A 100 7.01 -2.63 -1.05
N ARG A 101 7.61 -1.50 -1.46
CA ARG A 101 8.09 -1.26 -2.83
C ARG A 101 9.54 -1.69 -3.00
N ASN A 102 9.88 -2.15 -4.19
CA ASN A 102 11.26 -2.52 -4.50
C ASN A 102 12.19 -1.29 -4.45
N SER A 103 13.36 -1.45 -3.83
CA SER A 103 14.37 -0.39 -3.68
C SER A 103 15.73 -0.87 -4.19
N PRO A 104 16.20 -0.38 -5.35
CA PRO A 104 17.45 -0.84 -5.96
C PRO A 104 18.69 -0.36 -5.19
N THR A 105 18.55 0.68 -4.36
CA THR A 105 19.63 1.27 -3.56
C THR A 105 19.65 0.78 -2.13
N SER A 106 18.79 -0.18 -1.75
CA SER A 106 18.60 -0.62 -0.36
C SER A 106 18.32 0.55 0.58
N GLN A 107 17.61 1.58 0.11
CA GLN A 107 17.12 2.71 0.92
C GLN A 107 15.60 2.61 1.07
N MET A 108 15.02 3.23 2.10
CA MET A 108 13.55 3.28 2.22
C MET A 108 12.94 4.06 1.06
N VAL A 109 11.77 3.64 0.58
CA VAL A 109 11.08 4.31 -0.52
C VAL A 109 10.22 5.45 0.05
N PRO A 110 10.29 6.68 -0.51
CA PRO A 110 9.49 7.80 -0.04
C PRO A 110 7.99 7.51 -0.05
N TYR A 111 7.29 7.97 0.98
CA TYR A 111 5.84 7.85 1.09
C TYR A 111 5.14 8.79 0.12
N CYS A 112 3.96 8.38 -0.37
CA CYS A 112 3.08 9.32 -1.04
C CYS A 112 2.73 10.48 -0.11
N GLN A 113 2.73 11.70 -0.65
CA GLN A 113 2.43 12.94 0.09
C GLN A 113 1.09 13.54 -0.34
N GLN A 114 0.22 12.72 -0.91
CA GLN A 114 -1.11 13.12 -1.37
C GLN A 114 -2.17 12.30 -0.65
N ALA A 115 -3.33 12.91 -0.39
CA ALA A 115 -4.47 12.19 0.13
C ALA A 115 -4.95 11.14 -0.90
N PRO A 116 -5.36 9.94 -0.45
CA PRO A 116 -5.99 8.97 -1.35
C PRO A 116 -7.32 9.52 -1.87
N LYS A 117 -7.71 9.07 -3.05
CA LYS A 117 -9.02 9.40 -3.63
C LYS A 117 -10.14 8.72 -2.85
N ASN A 118 -9.93 7.48 -2.45
CA ASN A 118 -10.89 6.65 -1.73
C ASN A 118 -10.65 6.71 -0.23
N ALA A 119 -11.70 6.99 0.53
CA ALA A 119 -11.64 7.12 1.98
C ALA A 119 -11.17 5.83 2.67
N GLU A 120 -11.43 4.68 2.07
CA GLU A 120 -11.01 3.34 2.50
C GLU A 120 -9.48 3.20 2.62
N LEU A 121 -8.71 4.03 1.91
CA LEU A 121 -7.25 4.05 1.97
C LEU A 121 -6.70 5.13 2.90
N THR A 122 -7.56 5.88 3.59
CA THR A 122 -7.13 6.92 4.53
C THR A 122 -6.25 6.32 5.61
N GLY A 123 -5.06 6.88 5.79
CA GLY A 123 -4.08 6.41 6.77
C GLY A 123 -3.24 5.21 6.29
N ALA A 124 -3.48 4.68 5.09
CA ALA A 124 -2.62 3.67 4.48
C ALA A 124 -1.31 4.33 3.99
N PHE A 125 -0.20 3.63 4.22
CA PHE A 125 1.12 3.98 3.68
C PHE A 125 1.95 2.71 3.56
N GLN A 126 2.87 2.66 2.60
CA GLN A 126 3.64 1.46 2.34
C GLN A 126 4.53 1.07 3.52
N CYS A 127 4.57 -0.23 3.83
CA CYS A 127 5.65 -0.81 4.60
C CYS A 127 7.00 -0.64 3.88
N GLN A 128 8.09 -0.91 4.58
CA GLN A 128 9.43 -0.99 4.00
C GLN A 128 9.98 -2.41 4.15
N PHE A 129 10.93 -2.79 3.30
CA PHE A 129 11.63 -4.07 3.43
C PHE A 129 12.69 -4.03 4.53
N SER A 130 12.94 -5.17 5.16
CA SER A 130 13.94 -5.33 6.22
C SER A 130 15.36 -5.03 5.75
N GLY A 131 15.67 -5.29 4.46
CA GLY A 131 16.94 -4.99 3.83
C GLY A 131 17.13 -3.53 3.41
N THR A 132 16.17 -2.63 3.70
CA THR A 132 16.32 -1.20 3.43
C THR A 132 16.99 -0.45 4.59
N SER A 133 17.69 0.63 4.27
CA SER A 133 18.40 1.48 5.23
C SER A 133 17.47 1.99 6.33
N ALA A 134 17.90 1.86 7.59
CA ALA A 134 17.14 2.36 8.72
C ALA A 134 17.19 3.90 8.87
N THR A 135 18.05 4.60 8.12
CA THR A 135 18.29 6.04 8.33
C THR A 135 18.07 6.89 7.09
N GLU A 136 17.95 6.29 5.93
CA GLU A 136 17.92 7.00 4.65
C GLU A 136 16.83 6.48 3.72
N PHE A 137 16.19 7.43 3.06
CA PHE A 137 15.29 7.19 1.94
C PHE A 137 16.02 7.39 0.61
N VAL A 138 15.44 6.84 -0.46
CA VAL A 138 15.93 7.00 -1.84
C VAL A 138 16.21 8.49 -2.12
N GLY A 139 17.38 8.76 -2.69
CA GLY A 139 17.88 10.12 -2.90
C GLY A 139 18.68 10.69 -1.73
N GLY A 140 19.03 9.87 -0.73
CA GLY A 140 19.85 10.28 0.41
C GLY A 140 19.09 11.18 1.41
N VAL A 141 17.76 11.06 1.45
CA VAL A 141 16.93 11.90 2.32
C VAL A 141 16.90 11.29 3.71
N ALA A 142 17.34 12.04 4.71
CA ALA A 142 17.31 11.61 6.11
C ALA A 142 15.86 11.53 6.63
N VAL A 143 15.62 10.62 7.58
CA VAL A 143 14.34 10.50 8.30
C VAL A 143 13.93 11.83 8.91
N GLY A 144 12.67 12.23 8.69
CA GLY A 144 12.13 13.54 9.05
C GLY A 144 12.15 14.56 7.91
N GLY A 145 12.87 14.28 6.82
CA GLY A 145 12.85 15.08 5.59
C GLY A 145 11.56 14.91 4.78
N ALA A 146 11.42 15.70 3.70
CA ALA A 146 10.29 15.63 2.80
C ALA A 146 10.09 14.22 2.22
N GLY A 147 8.85 13.72 2.23
CA GLY A 147 8.53 12.38 1.74
C GLY A 147 8.90 11.22 2.67
N THR A 148 9.51 11.49 3.83
CA THR A 148 9.92 10.44 4.80
C THR A 148 8.96 10.26 5.97
N ILE A 149 7.92 11.08 6.02
CA ILE A 149 6.80 10.98 6.98
C ILE A 149 5.55 10.66 6.15
N PRO A 150 4.76 9.63 6.52
CA PRO A 150 3.53 9.32 5.79
C PRO A 150 2.57 10.50 5.74
N PHE A 151 1.81 10.62 4.66
CA PHE A 151 0.80 11.65 4.52
C PHE A 151 -0.16 11.66 5.72
N GLY A 152 -0.48 12.86 6.22
CA GLY A 152 -1.36 13.04 7.38
C GLY A 152 -0.70 12.75 8.74
N GLN A 153 0.56 12.29 8.77
CA GLN A 153 1.32 12.14 10.01
C GLN A 153 2.27 13.31 10.25
N THR A 154 2.65 13.50 11.51
CA THR A 154 3.59 14.54 11.94
C THR A 154 4.90 13.97 12.49
N GLN A 155 4.99 12.64 12.61
CA GLN A 155 6.13 11.94 13.18
C GLN A 155 6.58 10.83 12.24
N ALA A 156 7.89 10.53 12.27
CA ALA A 156 8.41 9.37 11.56
C ALA A 156 7.84 8.07 12.14
N VAL A 157 7.67 7.08 11.27
CA VAL A 157 7.13 5.77 11.63
C VAL A 157 8.04 5.05 12.63
N ASN A 158 7.45 4.52 13.69
CA ASN A 158 8.13 3.74 14.73
C ASN A 158 7.26 2.54 15.16
N PRO A 159 7.70 1.27 15.02
CA PRO A 159 9.00 0.82 14.50
C PRO A 159 9.29 1.25 13.07
N ARG A 160 10.55 1.50 12.73
CA ARG A 160 10.91 1.92 11.38
C ARG A 160 10.54 0.84 10.35
N GLY A 161 10.01 1.29 9.22
CA GLY A 161 9.59 0.41 8.13
C GLY A 161 8.27 -0.31 8.35
N SER A 162 7.61 -0.12 9.49
CA SER A 162 6.27 -0.66 9.72
C SER A 162 5.21 0.07 8.90
N CYS A 163 4.02 -0.51 8.86
CA CYS A 163 2.81 0.09 8.32
C CYS A 163 1.59 -0.39 9.13
N PRO A 164 0.38 0.17 8.94
CA PRO A 164 -0.80 -0.23 9.71
C PRO A 164 -1.08 -1.74 9.69
N ALA A 165 -0.87 -2.40 8.55
CA ALA A 165 -1.06 -3.84 8.35
C ALA A 165 0.08 -4.70 8.95
N ASN A 166 1.25 -4.12 9.21
CA ASN A 166 2.36 -4.79 9.88
C ASN A 166 3.01 -3.84 10.90
N PRO A 167 2.39 -3.65 12.07
CA PRO A 167 2.80 -2.63 13.04
C PRO A 167 4.11 -2.95 13.76
N ASN A 168 4.60 -4.19 13.67
CA ASN A 168 5.73 -4.67 14.46
C ASN A 168 7.10 -4.38 13.82
N GLY A 169 7.14 -3.94 12.56
CA GLY A 169 8.39 -3.67 11.87
C GLY A 169 8.29 -3.79 10.35
N PRO A 170 9.44 -3.78 9.66
CA PRO A 170 9.48 -3.96 8.21
C PRO A 170 9.03 -5.36 7.80
N VAL A 171 8.68 -5.50 6.53
CA VAL A 171 8.40 -6.81 5.91
C VAL A 171 9.73 -7.52 5.61
N PRO A 172 9.87 -8.81 5.94
CA PRO A 172 11.06 -9.57 5.56
C PRO A 172 11.32 -9.56 4.05
N ASP A 173 12.59 -9.59 3.66
CA ASP A 173 12.97 -9.62 2.26
C ASP A 173 12.49 -10.93 1.61
N GLY A 174 11.82 -10.82 0.46
CA GLY A 174 11.27 -11.96 -0.25
C GLY A 174 9.86 -12.38 0.19
N GLU A 175 9.27 -11.73 1.19
CA GLU A 175 7.87 -11.94 1.59
C GLU A 175 6.94 -10.86 1.01
N GLN A 176 5.68 -11.23 0.76
CA GLN A 176 4.62 -10.29 0.43
C GLN A 176 3.83 -9.94 1.68
N LEU A 177 3.36 -8.69 1.78
CA LEU A 177 2.52 -8.29 2.90
C LEU A 177 1.24 -9.14 2.98
N THR A 178 0.70 -9.50 1.83
CA THR A 178 -0.46 -10.40 1.72
C THR A 178 -0.22 -11.81 2.26
N ASP A 179 1.02 -12.26 2.40
CA ASP A 179 1.34 -13.61 2.90
C ASP A 179 1.47 -13.64 4.41
N ILE A 180 1.84 -12.51 5.03
CA ILE A 180 2.05 -12.39 6.47
C ILE A 180 0.84 -11.82 7.21
N THR A 181 -0.06 -11.12 6.51
CA THR A 181 -1.28 -10.58 7.10
C THR A 181 -2.46 -10.61 6.13
N SER A 182 -3.65 -10.77 6.71
CA SER A 182 -4.93 -10.52 6.06
C SER A 182 -5.65 -9.31 6.69
N ASP A 183 -5.07 -8.72 7.73
CA ASP A 183 -5.59 -7.53 8.41
C ASP A 183 -4.92 -6.30 7.78
N PRO A 184 -5.68 -5.40 7.14
CA PRO A 184 -5.14 -4.16 6.59
C PRO A 184 -4.76 -3.14 7.68
N GLY A 185 -5.02 -3.44 8.95
CA GLY A 185 -4.89 -2.52 10.07
C GLY A 185 -6.04 -1.51 10.11
N ASN A 186 -5.88 -0.48 10.94
CA ASN A 186 -6.89 0.58 11.13
C ASN A 186 -6.90 1.62 9.98
N VAL A 187 -6.92 1.17 8.73
CA VAL A 187 -7.02 2.02 7.54
C VAL A 187 -8.49 2.24 7.15
N GLY A 188 -8.81 3.42 6.63
CA GLY A 188 -10.18 3.77 6.20
C GLY A 188 -11.16 4.11 7.31
N THR A 189 -10.86 3.75 8.56
CA THR A 189 -11.52 4.31 9.73
C THR A 189 -10.95 5.70 9.98
N GLY A 190 -11.61 6.72 9.44
CA GLY A 190 -11.24 8.12 9.65
C GLY A 190 -10.87 8.36 11.12
N ALA A 191 -9.71 8.97 11.35
CA ALA A 191 -9.03 9.12 12.64
C ALA A 191 -10.00 9.49 13.78
N ALA A 192 -10.60 8.48 14.40
CA ALA A 192 -11.39 8.60 15.61
C ALA A 192 -10.55 8.02 16.73
N SER A 193 -9.75 8.90 17.34
CA SER A 193 -9.13 8.77 18.66
C SER A 193 -8.29 7.53 18.96
N SER A 194 -7.00 7.78 19.08
CA SER A 194 -6.15 7.26 20.16
C SER A 194 -6.93 6.93 21.44
N GLY A 195 -6.91 5.66 21.86
CA GLY A 195 -7.39 5.27 23.18
C GLY A 195 -7.47 3.75 23.39
N SER A 196 -6.48 3.22 24.12
CA SER A 196 -6.48 1.92 24.83
C SER A 196 -6.03 0.70 24.04
N GLY A 197 -4.73 0.42 24.13
CA GLY A 197 -4.20 -0.92 23.95
C GLY A 197 -4.75 -1.84 25.04
N SER A 198 -5.60 -2.79 24.66
CA SER A 198 -5.89 -3.97 25.47
C SER A 198 -4.85 -5.04 25.11
N GLY A 199 -3.87 -5.20 26.00
CA GLY A 199 -2.96 -6.34 25.97
C GLY A 199 -3.76 -7.64 26.08
N SER A 200 -3.70 -8.46 25.03
CA SER A 200 -4.19 -9.83 25.08
C SER A 200 -3.22 -10.67 25.90
N ALA A 201 -3.57 -10.92 27.16
CA ALA A 201 -2.89 -11.87 28.01
C ALA A 201 -3.13 -13.29 27.49
N SER A 202 -2.08 -13.92 26.96
CA SER A 202 -2.03 -15.36 26.72
C SER A 202 -2.22 -16.11 28.04
N SER A 203 -3.31 -16.87 28.13
CA SER A 203 -3.57 -17.79 29.23
C SER A 203 -2.96 -19.15 28.91
N SER A 204 -1.77 -19.42 29.45
CA SER A 204 -1.22 -20.78 29.51
C SER A 204 -1.93 -21.56 30.61
N ALA A 205 -2.68 -22.59 30.21
CA ALA A 205 -3.28 -23.55 31.12
C ALA A 205 -2.19 -24.44 31.75
N ALA A 206 -2.06 -24.40 33.08
CA ALA A 206 -1.25 -25.32 33.87
C ALA A 206 -2.13 -26.10 34.84
N ALA A 207 -1.76 -27.38 35.00
CA ALA A 207 -2.53 -28.47 35.60
C ALA A 207 -2.80 -28.33 37.11
N ALA A 208 -3.88 -28.99 37.53
CA ALA A 208 -4.43 -29.03 38.87
C ALA A 208 -3.54 -29.74 39.92
N ALA A 209 -3.53 -29.20 41.13
CA ALA A 209 -3.12 -29.85 42.38
C ALA A 209 -4.01 -29.36 43.56
N PRO A 210 -4.21 -30.16 44.63
CA PRO A 210 -5.33 -30.04 45.57
C PRO A 210 -5.13 -29.03 46.72
N PRO A 211 -6.19 -28.67 47.48
CA PRO A 211 -6.19 -27.55 48.41
C PRO A 211 -5.69 -27.93 49.82
N PRO A 212 -5.17 -26.97 50.60
CA PRO A 212 -5.25 -27.03 52.05
C PRO A 212 -6.12 -25.93 52.67
N SER A 213 -6.58 -26.29 53.86
CA SER A 213 -7.70 -25.78 54.64
C SER A 213 -7.57 -24.38 55.23
N ALA A 214 -8.73 -23.82 55.56
CA ALA A 214 -9.00 -22.55 56.22
C ALA A 214 -8.39 -22.40 57.62
N THR A 215 -8.09 -21.15 58.02
CA THR A 215 -8.35 -20.66 59.39
C THR A 215 -8.57 -19.14 59.38
N SER A 216 -9.54 -18.72 60.17
CA SER A 216 -10.19 -17.42 60.34
C SER A 216 -9.35 -16.32 61.00
N ALA A 217 -9.68 -15.03 60.76
CA ALA A 217 -10.33 -14.14 61.74
C ALA A 217 -10.17 -12.62 61.42
N ALA A 218 -11.33 -11.95 61.33
CA ALA A 218 -11.73 -10.61 61.80
C ALA A 218 -10.76 -9.41 61.80
N ALA A 219 -11.20 -8.27 61.21
CA ALA A 219 -11.83 -7.16 61.94
C ALA A 219 -12.22 -5.98 61.01
N ALA A 220 -13.25 -5.24 61.43
CA ALA A 220 -13.93 -4.14 60.74
C ALA A 220 -13.07 -2.87 60.53
N THR A 221 -13.50 -1.91 59.69
CA THR A 221 -14.20 -0.65 60.10
C THR A 221 -14.45 0.30 58.89
N ALA A 222 -15.62 0.95 58.89
CA ALA A 222 -15.98 2.29 58.37
C ALA A 222 -15.91 2.66 56.87
N SER A 223 -17.10 2.71 56.25
CA SER A 223 -17.85 3.93 55.87
C SER A 223 -17.08 5.15 55.32
N ALA A 224 -17.23 5.42 54.01
CA ALA A 224 -17.57 6.75 53.48
C ALA A 224 -18.03 6.66 52.00
N ALA A 225 -19.18 7.25 51.71
CA ALA A 225 -19.68 7.54 50.37
C ALA A 225 -19.41 9.04 50.04
N PRO A 226 -19.99 9.62 48.98
CA PRO A 226 -19.46 9.72 47.62
C PRO A 226 -19.12 11.18 47.24
N THR A 227 -18.38 11.39 46.15
CA THR A 227 -18.33 12.71 45.48
C THR A 227 -18.53 12.55 43.98
N THR A 228 -19.77 12.81 43.56
CA THR A 228 -20.18 13.24 42.23
C THR A 228 -19.51 14.57 41.88
N VAL A 229 -18.86 14.64 40.72
CA VAL A 229 -18.45 15.91 40.12
C VAL A 229 -19.28 16.09 38.84
N ASP A 230 -20.37 16.84 39.00
CA ASP A 230 -21.07 17.52 37.91
C ASP A 230 -20.14 18.58 37.32
N ASN A 231 -19.99 18.59 36.00
CA ASN A 231 -19.40 19.74 35.29
C ASN A 231 -20.34 20.15 34.16
N SER A 232 -21.37 20.92 34.52
CA SER A 232 -22.22 21.66 33.59
C SER A 232 -21.58 23.01 33.28
N GLY A 233 -21.01 23.14 32.08
CA GLY A 233 -20.49 24.40 31.54
C GLY A 233 -21.33 24.86 30.35
N SER A 234 -22.24 25.81 30.62
CA SER A 234 -23.09 26.49 29.65
C SER A 234 -22.42 27.77 29.15
N GLY A 235 -22.57 28.08 27.87
CA GLY A 235 -22.13 29.32 27.20
C GLY A 235 -21.87 29.01 25.73
N GLY A 236 -22.75 29.31 24.77
CA GLY A 236 -23.48 30.55 24.60
C GLY A 236 -22.55 31.60 24.00
N ASN A 237 -22.45 31.67 22.66
CA ASN A 237 -22.37 32.96 21.96
C ASN A 237 -22.59 32.85 20.45
N ALA A 238 -23.17 33.93 19.94
CA ALA A 238 -23.84 34.15 18.67
C ALA A 238 -22.98 34.04 17.40
N ALA A 239 -23.69 33.78 16.31
CA ALA A 239 -23.30 34.05 14.92
C ALA A 239 -22.92 35.53 14.70
N PRO A 240 -22.20 35.84 13.61
CA PRO A 240 -22.94 36.29 12.44
C PRO A 240 -22.48 35.69 11.11
N ALA A 241 -23.43 35.68 10.18
CA ALA A 241 -23.26 35.38 8.77
C ALA A 241 -22.22 36.28 8.09
N SER A 242 -21.43 35.70 7.20
CA SER A 242 -20.73 36.42 6.13
C SER A 242 -20.96 35.67 4.82
N ALA A 243 -21.89 36.21 4.04
CA ALA A 243 -22.02 35.92 2.63
C ALA A 243 -20.82 36.53 1.91
N SER A 244 -20.15 35.75 1.05
CA SER A 244 -19.21 36.31 0.09
C SER A 244 -19.25 35.54 -1.23
N ALA A 245 -19.83 36.23 -2.21
CA ALA A 245 -19.59 36.22 -3.64
C ALA A 245 -19.26 34.90 -4.36
N SER A 246 -20.27 34.42 -5.08
CA SER A 246 -20.15 33.53 -6.24
C SER A 246 -19.38 34.25 -7.37
N ALA A 247 -18.17 33.80 -7.67
CA ALA A 247 -17.41 34.24 -8.84
C ALA A 247 -17.71 33.29 -10.01
N ALA A 248 -18.32 33.83 -11.05
CA ALA A 248 -18.64 33.13 -12.29
C ALA A 248 -17.36 32.67 -13.02
N ALA A 249 -17.31 31.39 -13.36
CA ALA A 249 -16.27 30.82 -14.21
C ALA A 249 -16.44 31.28 -15.67
N PRO A 250 -15.34 31.52 -16.42
CA PRO A 250 -15.38 31.83 -17.84
C PRO A 250 -15.82 30.61 -18.68
N PRO A 251 -16.44 30.83 -19.85
CA PRO A 251 -16.89 29.75 -20.74
C PRO A 251 -15.70 28.94 -21.32
N PRO A 252 -15.89 27.63 -21.57
CA PRO A 252 -14.87 26.79 -22.21
C PRO A 252 -14.69 27.16 -23.70
N PRO A 253 -13.48 27.01 -24.27
CA PRO A 253 -13.24 27.17 -25.70
C PRO A 253 -13.93 26.07 -26.54
N PRO A 254 -14.27 26.34 -27.81
CA PRO A 254 -14.97 25.41 -28.68
C PRO A 254 -14.12 24.17 -29.04
N ALA A 255 -14.76 23.02 -29.03
CA ALA A 255 -14.20 21.73 -29.41
C ALA A 255 -13.88 21.67 -30.92
N THR A 256 -12.65 21.33 -31.26
CA THR A 256 -12.25 20.96 -32.62
C THR A 256 -12.55 19.48 -32.86
N THR A 257 -13.59 19.22 -33.63
CA THR A 257 -13.88 17.92 -34.26
C THR A 257 -12.72 17.52 -35.16
N SER A 258 -12.01 16.43 -34.81
CA SER A 258 -11.11 15.73 -35.72
C SER A 258 -11.64 14.33 -36.02
N THR A 259 -11.63 14.07 -37.32
CA THR A 259 -12.30 13.05 -38.11
C THR A 259 -11.82 11.63 -37.81
N ALA A 260 -12.78 10.69 -37.81
CA ALA A 260 -12.54 9.25 -37.77
C ALA A 260 -11.77 8.76 -39.01
N ALA A 261 -10.83 7.84 -38.80
CA ALA A 261 -10.25 7.01 -39.86
C ALA A 261 -10.05 5.57 -39.37
N ALA A 262 -10.84 4.69 -40.00
CA ALA A 262 -10.65 3.28 -40.36
C ALA A 262 -9.98 2.28 -39.39
N ALA A 263 -10.77 1.23 -39.12
CA ALA A 263 -10.39 -0.03 -38.51
C ALA A 263 -9.33 -0.81 -39.34
N ALA A 264 -8.37 -1.39 -38.62
CA ALA A 264 -7.58 -2.53 -39.10
C ALA A 264 -7.65 -3.64 -38.04
N SER A 265 -8.40 -4.69 -38.37
CA SER A 265 -8.50 -5.93 -37.60
C SER A 265 -7.16 -6.65 -37.62
N SER A 266 -6.55 -6.84 -36.46
CA SER A 266 -5.46 -7.80 -36.29
C SER A 266 -5.75 -8.68 -35.08
N SER A 267 -5.98 -9.96 -35.40
CA SER A 267 -6.08 -11.07 -34.47
C SER A 267 -4.70 -11.33 -33.84
N SER A 268 -4.56 -11.08 -32.55
CA SER A 268 -3.38 -11.48 -31.77
C SER A 268 -3.78 -12.43 -30.65
N THR A 269 -3.43 -13.69 -30.90
CA THR A 269 -3.42 -14.80 -29.96
C THR A 269 -2.70 -14.42 -28.67
N SER A 270 -3.40 -14.55 -27.55
CA SER A 270 -2.93 -14.19 -26.22
C SER A 270 -1.89 -15.19 -25.71
N SER A 271 -0.60 -14.86 -25.82
CA SER A 271 0.48 -15.54 -25.11
C SER A 271 0.88 -14.73 -23.87
N SER A 272 0.33 -15.10 -22.72
CA SER A 272 0.57 -14.46 -21.42
C SER A 272 2.04 -14.49 -20.95
N GLY A 273 2.93 -15.20 -21.66
CA GLY A 273 4.37 -15.27 -21.36
C GLY A 273 5.21 -14.09 -21.87
N ASP A 274 4.77 -13.39 -22.92
CA ASP A 274 5.56 -12.30 -23.52
C ASP A 274 5.57 -11.03 -22.66
N PHE A 275 4.49 -10.80 -21.90
CA PHE A 275 4.35 -9.61 -21.06
C PHE A 275 5.33 -9.61 -19.86
N GLN A 276 5.51 -10.77 -19.22
CA GLN A 276 6.48 -10.92 -18.12
C GLN A 276 7.92 -10.68 -18.60
N LEU A 277 8.25 -11.12 -19.82
CA LEU A 277 9.57 -10.92 -20.41
C LEU A 277 9.83 -9.46 -20.76
N GLN A 278 8.82 -8.74 -21.26
CA GLN A 278 8.97 -7.34 -21.66
C GLN A 278 9.13 -6.43 -20.44
N ASN A 279 8.34 -6.64 -19.39
CA ASN A 279 8.50 -5.90 -18.13
C ASN A 279 9.87 -6.14 -17.48
N GLY A 280 10.36 -7.39 -17.52
CA GLY A 280 11.71 -7.70 -17.08
C GLY A 280 12.80 -6.98 -17.88
N LYS A 281 12.58 -6.75 -19.18
CA LYS A 281 13.52 -6.00 -20.06
C LYS A 281 13.44 -4.49 -19.88
N ASP A 282 12.27 -3.93 -19.58
CA ASP A 282 12.14 -2.49 -19.38
C ASP A 282 12.62 -2.06 -17.99
N ALA A 283 12.51 -2.93 -16.99
CA ALA A 283 13.18 -2.77 -15.70
C ALA A 283 14.73 -2.80 -15.80
N GLN A 284 15.31 -3.32 -16.90
CA GLN A 284 16.75 -3.37 -17.14
C GLN A 284 17.32 -2.11 -17.83
N LYS A 285 16.47 -1.22 -18.33
CA LYS A 285 16.89 -0.02 -19.06
C LYS A 285 16.97 1.23 -18.17
N LEU A 286 16.68 1.10 -16.88
CA LEU A 286 16.76 2.12 -15.84
C LEU A 286 17.90 1.81 -14.89
#